data_AF-X1LSU2-F1
#
_entry.id   AF-X1LSU2-F1
#
_cell.length_a   1.000
_cell.length_b   1.000
_cell.length_c   1.000
_cell.angle_alpha   90.00
_cell.angle_beta   90.00
_cell.angle_gamma   90.00
#
_symmetry.space_group_name_H-M   'P 1'
#
loop_
_entity.id
_entity.type
_entity.pdbx_description
1 polymer ?
#
loop_
_entity_poly.entity_id
_entity_poly.type
_entity_poly.pdbx_seq_one_letter_code
_entity_poly.pdbx_strand_id
1 'polypeptide(L)'
;MSIHFGNWEWGGLSLALSGYKVNFLVRPHENKRTDRLFNHIREKKRIKVIPLTRLKEGIKVLKRNEILAILADENLEQTMKAKLFSQRL
;
A
#
# COMPACT_ATOMS: atom_id res chain seq x y z
N MET A 1 8.48 1.73 -2.35
CA MET A 1 7.46 2.66 -2.87
C MET A 1 7.18 2.27 -4.31
N SER A 2 5.93 2.25 -4.73
CA SER A 2 5.53 1.99 -6.13
C SER A 2 4.54 3.06 -6.58
N ILE A 3 4.27 3.10 -7.88
CA ILE A 3 3.18 3.86 -8.50
C ILE A 3 2.14 2.87 -9.05
N HIS A 4 0.94 3.33 -9.40
CA HIS A 4 -0.11 2.56 -10.08
C HIS A 4 0.25 2.28 -11.55
N PHE A 5 1.41 1.67 -11.76
CA PHE A 5 1.90 1.27 -13.06
C PHE A 5 2.09 -0.25 -13.08
N GLY A 6 1.53 -0.92 -14.09
CA GLY A 6 1.47 -2.38 -14.14
C GLY A 6 0.60 -2.98 -13.01
N ASN A 7 0.93 -4.20 -12.57
CA ASN A 7 0.23 -4.89 -11.49
C ASN A 7 1.07 -4.86 -10.21
N TRP A 8 0.88 -3.80 -9.43
CA TRP A 8 1.60 -3.55 -8.18
C TRP A 8 1.36 -4.63 -7.10
N GLU A 9 0.23 -5.33 -7.15
CA GLU A 9 -0.08 -6.43 -6.23
C GLU A 9 0.93 -7.57 -6.35
N TRP A 10 1.43 -7.85 -7.56
CA TRP A 10 2.47 -8.86 -7.77
C TRP A 10 3.79 -8.52 -7.09
N GLY A 11 4.13 -7.22 -7.00
CA GLY A 11 5.36 -6.78 -6.33
C GLY A 11 5.33 -7.05 -4.83
N GLY A 12 4.22 -6.75 -4.15
CA GLY A 12 4.09 -7.10 -2.73
C GLY A 12 3.93 -8.59 -2.50
N LEU A 13 3.28 -9.29 -3.42
CA LEU A 13 3.11 -10.73 -3.36
C LEU A 13 4.42 -11.50 -3.50
N SER A 14 5.27 -11.14 -4.47
CA SER A 14 6.56 -11.81 -4.68
C SER A 14 7.44 -11.70 -3.43
N LEU A 15 7.45 -10.54 -2.77
CA LEU A 15 8.14 -10.33 -1.49
C LEU A 15 7.54 -11.19 -0.37
N ALA A 16 6.22 -11.23 -0.25
CA ALA A 16 5.55 -12.04 0.77
C ALA A 16 5.82 -13.55 0.58
N LEU A 17 5.79 -14.04 -0.67
CA LEU A 17 6.12 -15.42 -1.01
C LEU A 17 7.59 -15.76 -0.80
N SER A 18 8.48 -14.77 -0.90
CA SER A 18 9.91 -14.91 -0.59
C SER A 18 10.21 -14.92 0.92
N GLY A 19 9.18 -14.87 1.77
CA GLY A 19 9.31 -14.97 3.23
C GLY A 19 9.40 -13.63 3.96
N TYR A 20 9.35 -12.50 3.24
CA TYR A 20 9.35 -11.19 3.89
C TYR A 20 7.98 -10.89 4.52
N LYS A 21 7.99 -10.20 5.67
CA LYS A 21 6.77 -9.67 6.29
C LYS A 21 6.36 -8.38 5.57
N VAL A 22 5.32 -8.47 4.75
CA VAL A 22 4.84 -7.37 3.92
C VAL A 22 3.53 -6.80 4.47
N ASN A 23 3.49 -5.49 4.61
CA ASN A 23 2.34 -4.72 5.07
C ASN A 23 1.97 -3.67 4.03
N PHE A 24 0.69 -3.57 3.68
CA PHE A 24 0.18 -2.62 2.69
C PHE A 24 -0.54 -1.48 3.41
N LEU A 25 -0.09 -0.25 3.22
CA LEU A 25 -0.81 0.94 3.68
C LEU A 25 -1.71 1.45 2.56
N VAL A 26 -3.02 1.25 2.68
CA VAL A 26 -3.98 1.51 1.59
C VAL A 26 -5.20 2.28 2.08
N ARG A 27 -5.81 3.03 1.17
CA ARG A 27 -7.16 3.56 1.35
C ARG A 27 -8.17 2.44 1.10
N PRO A 28 -9.19 2.27 1.96
CA PRO A 28 -10.28 1.32 1.68
C PRO A 28 -11.02 1.70 0.39
N HIS A 29 -11.49 0.70 -0.35
CA HIS A 29 -12.34 0.96 -1.52
C HIS A 29 -13.74 1.42 -1.06
N GLU A 30 -14.36 2.36 -1.79
CA GLU A 30 -15.71 2.85 -1.48
C GLU A 30 -16.76 1.72 -1.51
N ASN A 31 -16.64 0.83 -2.49
CA ASN A 31 -17.50 -0.34 -2.59
C ASN A 31 -17.05 -1.45 -1.62
N LYS A 32 -17.87 -1.72 -0.60
CA LYS A 32 -17.59 -2.73 0.43
C LYS A 32 -17.35 -4.15 -0.11
N ARG A 33 -17.94 -4.55 -1.23
CA ARG A 33 -17.70 -5.89 -1.81
C ARG A 33 -16.31 -5.95 -2.43
N THR A 34 -15.92 -4.89 -3.13
CA THR A 34 -14.59 -4.74 -3.73
C THR A 34 -13.52 -4.70 -2.65
N ASP A 35 -13.72 -3.87 -1.61
CA ASP A 35 -12.80 -3.78 -0.48
C ASP A 35 -12.55 -5.14 0.18
N ARG A 36 -13.63 -5.88 0.48
CA ARG A 36 -13.52 -7.24 1.03
C ARG A 36 -12.80 -8.21 0.11
N LEU A 37 -13.08 -8.17 -1.20
CA LEU A 37 -12.44 -9.05 -2.17
C LEU A 37 -10.92 -8.84 -2.18
N PHE A 38 -10.46 -7.59 -2.29
CA PHE A 38 -9.04 -7.27 -2.32
C PHE A 38 -8.36 -7.59 -0.98
N ASN A 39 -8.98 -7.24 0.14
CA ASN A 39 -8.44 -7.55 1.46
C ASN A 39 -8.32 -9.07 1.67
N HIS A 40 -9.34 -9.84 1.28
CA HIS A 40 -9.29 -11.30 1.34
C HIS A 40 -8.15 -11.89 0.51
N ILE A 41 -7.93 -11.40 -0.71
CA ILE A 41 -6.84 -11.86 -1.58
C ILE A 41 -5.47 -11.56 -0.94
N ARG A 42 -5.28 -10.36 -0.39
CA ARG A 42 -4.03 -9.94 0.27
C ARG A 42 -3.75 -10.75 1.54
N GLU A 43 -4.76 -10.93 2.38
CA GLU A 43 -4.66 -11.70 3.62
C GLU A 43 -4.34 -13.18 3.36
N LYS A 44 -4.99 -13.80 2.37
CA LYS A 44 -4.69 -15.18 1.94
C LYS A 44 -3.23 -15.35 1.50
N LYS A 45 -2.62 -14.26 1.04
CA LYS A 45 -1.23 -14.19 0.58
C LYS A 45 -0.26 -13.71 1.67
N ARG A 46 -0.68 -13.74 2.95
CA ARG A 46 0.11 -13.32 4.13
C ARG A 46 0.53 -11.85 4.11
N ILE A 47 -0.15 -11.02 3.32
CA ILE A 47 0.04 -9.58 3.31
C ILE A 47 -0.93 -8.97 4.33
N LYS A 48 -0.40 -8.18 5.26
CA LYS A 48 -1.24 -7.46 6.23
C LYS A 48 -1.69 -6.13 5.64
N VAL A 49 -2.98 -5.85 5.71
CA VAL A 49 -3.55 -4.58 5.25
C VAL A 49 -3.66 -3.59 6.42
N ILE A 50 -3.12 -2.40 6.25
CA ILE A 50 -3.17 -1.29 7.20
C ILE A 50 -3.96 -0.16 6.53
N PRO A 51 -5.12 0.23 7.08
CA PRO A 51 -5.84 1.40 6.59
C PRO A 51 -4.99 2.68 6.72
N LEU A 52 -5.07 3.57 5.72
CA LEU A 52 -4.34 4.83 5.71
C LEU A 52 -4.61 5.69 6.95
N THR A 53 -5.79 5.58 7.57
CA THR A 53 -6.15 6.24 8.84
C THR A 53 -5.29 5.80 10.03
N ARG A 54 -4.50 4.72 9.90
CA ARG A 54 -3.66 4.13 10.95
C ARG A 54 -2.16 4.31 10.69
N LEU A 55 -1.73 5.48 10.21
CA LEU A 55 -0.31 5.78 9.91
C LEU A 55 0.69 5.39 11.02
N LYS A 56 0.31 5.56 12.30
CA LYS A 56 1.15 5.16 13.44
C LYS A 56 1.50 3.66 13.43
N GLU A 57 0.63 2.83 12.88
CA GLU A 57 0.90 1.39 12.72
C GLU A 57 1.91 1.12 11.61
N GLY A 58 1.87 1.88 10.50
CA GLY A 58 2.90 1.84 9.46
C GLY A 58 4.29 2.19 10.02
N ILE A 59 4.39 3.19 10.89
CA ILE A 59 5.65 3.51 11.57
C ILE A 59 6.14 2.33 12.43
N LYS A 60 5.22 1.64 13.12
CA LYS A 60 5.56 0.45 13.93
C LYS A 60 6.02 -0.73 13.07
N VAL A 61 5.51 -0.87 11.84
CA VAL A 61 5.99 -1.87 10.87
C VAL A 61 7.46 -1.61 10.54
N LEU A 62 7.79 -0.36 10.18
CA LEU A 62 9.15 0.03 9.85
C LEU A 62 10.11 -0.19 11.04
N LYS A 63 9.68 0.15 12.27
CA LYS A 63 10.46 -0.11 13.50
C LYS A 63 10.73 -1.59 13.77
N ARG A 64 9.91 -2.50 13.23
CA ARG A 64 10.09 -3.95 13.35
C ARG A 64 10.93 -4.54 12.21
N ASN A 65 11.53 -3.70 11.37
CA ASN A 65 12.27 -4.12 10.17
C ASN A 65 11.41 -4.94 9.19
N GLU A 66 10.11 -4.61 9.11
CA GLU A 66 9.17 -5.21 8.18
C GLU A 66 8.95 -4.29 6.96
N ILE A 67 8.46 -4.85 5.86
CA ILE A 67 8.23 -4.10 4.63
C ILE A 67 6.89 -3.37 4.72
N LEU A 68 6.89 -2.06 4.47
CA LEU A 68 5.69 -1.25 4.30
C LEU A 68 5.57 -0.80 2.83
N ALA A 69 4.59 -1.32 2.12
CA ALA A 69 4.26 -0.91 0.75
C ALA A 69 3.23 0.21 0.75
N ILE A 70 3.49 1.24 -0.06
CA ILE A 70 2.67 2.43 -0.23
C ILE A 70 2.67 2.77 -1.73
N LEU A 71 1.51 3.15 -2.26
CA LEU A 71 1.37 3.77 -3.58
C LEU A 71 1.43 5.28 -3.40
N ALA A 72 2.41 5.93 -4.04
CA ALA A 72 2.78 7.31 -3.77
C ALA A 72 2.34 8.30 -4.87
N ASP A 73 1.50 7.85 -5.80
CA ASP A 73 1.06 8.61 -6.97
C ASP A 73 -0.41 9.08 -6.90
N GLU A 74 -1.10 8.83 -5.79
CA GLU A 74 -2.43 9.40 -5.55
C GLU A 74 -2.34 10.82 -4.97
N ASN A 75 -3.15 11.73 -5.52
CA ASN A 75 -3.30 13.07 -4.95
C ASN A 75 -4.30 13.03 -3.78
N LEU A 76 -3.80 13.26 -2.57
CA LEU A 76 -4.60 13.29 -1.34
C LEU A 76 -4.87 14.75 -0.93
N GLU A 77 -5.93 15.01 -0.16
CA GLU A 77 -6.30 16.37 0.28
C GLU A 77 -5.17 17.14 0.98
N GLN A 78 -4.29 16.42 1.69
CA GLN A 78 -3.06 16.96 2.28
C GLN A 78 -1.85 16.39 1.54
N THR A 79 -1.51 17.01 0.42
CA THR A 79 -0.40 16.60 -0.45
C THR A 79 0.81 17.52 -0.30
N MET A 80 2.01 16.99 -0.54
CA MET A 80 3.18 17.81 -0.81
C MET A 80 3.30 18.01 -2.32
N LYS A 81 3.33 19.28 -2.76
CA LYS A 81 3.47 19.58 -4.20
C LYS A 81 4.82 19.07 -4.70
N ALA A 82 4.78 18.22 -5.72
CA ALA A 82 5.96 17.70 -6.40
C ALA A 82 5.89 17.99 -7.90
N LYS A 83 7.05 18.10 -8.56
CA LYS A 83 7.10 18.17 -10.02
C LYS A 83 7.19 16.76 -10.57
N LEU A 84 6.19 16.34 -11.34
CA LEU A 84 6.20 15.07 -12.09
C LEU A 84 6.01 15.40 -13.58
N PHE A 85 6.90 14.90 -14.43
CA PHE A 85 6.89 15.19 -15.88
C PHE A 85 6.82 16.69 -16.22
N SER A 86 7.54 17.53 -15.46
CA SER A 86 7.53 18.99 -15.58
C SER A 86 6.18 19.66 -15.31
N GLN A 87 5.17 18.91 -14.85
CA GLN A 87 3.89 19.42 -14.37
C GLN A 87 3.88 19.40 -12.83
N ARG A 88 3.13 20.34 -12.24
CA ARG A 88 3.00 20.47 -10.79
C ARG A 88 1.78 19.67 -10.34
N LEU A 89 2.00 18.61 -9.56
CA LEU A 89 0.98 17.78 -8.95
C LEU A 89 0.73 18.15 -7.48
#